data_AF-G5S310-F1
#
_entry.id   AF-G5S310-F1
#
_cell.length_a   1.000
_cell.length_b   1.000
_cell.length_c   1.000
_cell.angle_alpha   90.00
_cell.angle_beta   90.00
_cell.angle_gamma   90.00
#
_symmetry.space_group_name_H-M   'P 1'
#
loop_
_entity.id
_entity.type
_entity.pdbx_description
1 polymer ?
#
loop_
_entity_poly.entity_id
_entity_poly.type
_entity_poly.pdbx_seq_one_letter_code
_entity_poly.pdbx_strand_id
1 'polypeptide(L)'
;YLKLFGEITAADIGRMNVTKEVRDKLRQKVPGLRNVALTAPYFHRGDVPTLDGAVKLMLRYQVGTDLPQNDIDDTISSPSWKA
;
A
#
# COMPACT_ATOMS: atom_id res chain seq x y z
N TYR A 1 -1.34 -4.22 9.91
CA TYR A 1 -0.51 -3.32 9.10
C TYR A 1 0.32 -2.38 9.98
N LEU A 2 -0.25 -1.32 10.56
CA LEU A 2 0.52 -0.25 11.23
C LEU A 2 1.43 -0.71 12.37
N LYS A 3 1.00 -1.70 13.17
CA LYS A 3 1.83 -2.27 14.25
C LYS A 3 3.11 -2.96 13.75
N LEU A 4 3.19 -3.32 12.47
CA LEU A 4 4.39 -3.94 11.87
C LEU A 4 5.51 -2.92 11.61
N PHE A 5 5.18 -1.63 11.53
CA PHE A 5 6.13 -0.56 11.15
C PHE A 5 6.46 0.36 12.34
N GLY A 6 6.31 -0.15 13.56
CA GLY A 6 6.65 0.55 14.79
C GLY A 6 5.57 1.55 15.24
N GLU A 7 6.02 2.72 15.69
CA GLU A 7 5.14 3.76 16.23
C GLU A 7 4.23 4.37 15.16
N ILE A 8 3.01 4.72 15.57
CA ILE A 8 2.05 5.42 14.71
C ILE A 8 2.50 6.88 14.58
N THR A 9 2.67 7.32 13.34
CA THR A 9 3.09 8.67 12.99
C THR A 9 1.92 9.52 12.48
N ALA A 10 2.15 10.82 12.27
CA ALA A 10 1.18 11.69 11.62
C ALA A 10 0.80 11.21 10.21
N ALA A 11 1.71 10.58 9.47
CA ALA A 11 1.44 10.03 8.14
C ALA A 11 0.37 8.92 8.19
N ASP A 12 0.36 8.13 9.26
CA ASP A 12 -0.60 7.03 9.45
C ASP A 12 -2.01 7.54 9.74
N ILE A 13 -2.15 8.72 10.33
CA ILE A 13 -3.46 9.32 10.65
C ILE A 13 -4.29 9.59 9.39
N GLY A 14 -3.64 9.98 8.29
CA GLY A 14 -4.27 10.09 6.97
C GLY A 14 -5.31 11.20 6.89
N ARG A 15 -6.48 10.89 6.31
CA ARG A 15 -7.56 11.83 5.99
C ARG A 15 -8.03 12.67 7.18
N MET A 16 -8.01 12.11 8.39
CA MET A 16 -8.37 12.83 9.62
C MET A 16 -7.48 14.06 9.87
N ASN A 17 -6.23 14.08 9.39
CA ASN A 17 -5.37 15.27 9.49
C ASN A 17 -6.01 16.50 8.84
N VAL A 18 -6.84 16.29 7.82
CA VAL A 18 -7.57 17.34 7.11
C VAL A 18 -8.97 17.52 7.69
N THR A 19 -9.76 16.45 7.77
CA THR A 19 -11.19 16.54 8.09
C THR A 19 -11.48 16.71 9.58
N LYS A 20 -10.53 16.35 10.45
CA LYS A 20 -10.68 16.29 11.91
C LYS A 20 -11.75 15.31 12.43
N GLU A 21 -12.31 14.50 11.53
CA GLU A 21 -13.35 13.51 11.86
C GLU A 21 -12.74 12.17 12.25
N VAL A 22 -13.16 11.61 13.40
CA VAL A 22 -12.62 10.32 13.90
C VAL A 22 -12.87 9.17 12.93
N ARG A 23 -13.99 9.20 12.18
CA ARG A 23 -14.32 8.19 11.15
C ARG A 23 -13.33 8.13 9.97
N ASP A 24 -12.53 9.18 9.81
CA ASP A 24 -11.52 9.30 8.75
C ASP A 24 -10.12 8.89 9.23
N LYS A 25 -9.97 8.49 10.50
CA LYS A 25 -8.68 8.03 11.04
C LYS A 25 -8.20 6.80 10.27
N LEU A 26 -6.92 6.81 9.89
CA LEU A 26 -6.24 5.75 9.13
C LEU A 26 -6.74 5.56 7.69
N ARG A 27 -7.66 6.40 7.19
CA ARG A 27 -8.04 6.38 5.77
C ARG A 27 -7.02 7.13 4.95
N GLN A 28 -6.48 6.48 3.93
CA GLN A 28 -5.54 7.08 2.99
C GLN A 28 -6.19 7.27 1.62
N LYS A 29 -5.67 8.21 0.83
CA LYS A 29 -6.06 8.36 -0.58
C LYS A 29 -5.51 7.17 -1.36
N VAL A 30 -6.34 6.55 -2.20
CA VAL A 30 -5.88 5.52 -3.14
C VAL A 30 -5.01 6.18 -4.23
N PRO A 31 -3.72 5.81 -4.36
CA PRO A 31 -2.87 6.34 -5.42
C PRO A 31 -3.20 5.69 -6.77
N GLY A 32 -2.90 6.39 -7.86
CA GLY A 32 -2.84 5.74 -9.17
C GLY A 32 -1.63 4.80 -9.24
N LEU A 33 -1.70 3.74 -10.06
CA LEU A 33 -0.66 2.72 -10.17
C LEU A 33 0.19 2.83 -11.45
N ARG A 34 0.04 3.92 -12.22
CA ARG A 34 0.89 4.17 -13.38
C ARG A 34 2.35 4.29 -12.93
N ASN A 35 3.27 3.63 -13.63
CA ASN A 35 4.69 3.56 -13.27
C ASN A 35 5.01 3.01 -11.88
N VAL A 36 4.09 2.31 -11.20
CA VAL A 36 4.32 1.86 -9.81
C VAL A 36 5.56 0.96 -9.68
N ALA A 37 5.92 0.22 -10.73
CA ALA A 37 7.15 -0.58 -10.74
C ALA A 37 8.45 0.23 -10.57
N LEU A 38 8.41 1.54 -10.77
CA LEU A 38 9.55 2.45 -10.75
C LEU A 38 9.54 3.41 -9.54
N THR A 39 8.58 3.28 -8.63
CA THR A 39 8.35 4.25 -7.54
C THR A 39 8.51 3.63 -6.16
N ALA A 40 9.41 2.67 -6.01
CA ALA A 40 9.80 2.20 -4.68
C ALA A 40 10.44 3.34 -3.86
N PRO A 41 10.32 3.34 -2.52
CA PRO A 41 9.54 2.39 -1.71
C PRO A 41 8.04 2.73 -1.63
N TYR A 42 7.24 1.76 -1.21
CA TYR A 42 5.77 1.77 -1.30
C TYR A 42 5.06 2.20 -0.01
N PHE A 43 3.78 2.55 -0.16
CA PHE A 43 2.87 3.10 0.86
C PHE A 43 3.21 4.52 1.35
N HIS A 44 2.33 5.07 2.20
CA HIS A 44 2.38 6.47 2.63
C HIS A 44 3.57 6.82 3.54
N ARG A 45 4.29 5.82 4.05
CA ARG A 45 5.53 6.00 4.81
C ARG A 45 6.80 5.64 4.02
N GLY A 46 6.66 4.96 2.88
CA GLY A 46 7.82 4.46 2.14
C GLY A 46 8.58 3.33 2.87
N ASP A 47 7.92 2.59 3.75
CA ASP A 47 8.57 1.57 4.59
C ASP A 47 8.59 0.17 3.93
N VAL A 48 8.01 0.01 2.74
CA VAL A 48 7.96 -1.28 2.04
C VAL A 48 8.84 -1.22 0.80
N PRO A 49 9.95 -1.98 0.74
CA PRO A 49 10.96 -1.78 -0.30
C PRO A 49 10.61 -2.42 -1.65
N THR A 50 9.76 -3.44 -1.68
CA THR A 50 9.49 -4.24 -2.90
C THR A 50 8.03 -4.19 -3.32
N LEU A 51 7.79 -4.23 -4.63
CA LEU A 51 6.44 -4.23 -5.19
C LEU A 51 5.69 -5.51 -4.80
N ASP A 52 6.39 -6.65 -4.83
CA ASP A 52 5.90 -7.94 -4.34
C ASP A 52 5.40 -7.84 -2.89
N GLY A 53 6.22 -7.27 -1.99
CA GLY A 53 5.83 -7.06 -0.59
C GLY A 53 4.63 -6.14 -0.46
N ALA A 54 4.56 -5.09 -1.29
CA ALA A 54 3.41 -4.19 -1.31
C ALA A 54 2.12 -4.89 -1.76
N VAL A 55 2.17 -5.71 -2.81
CA VAL A 55 1.02 -6.50 -3.30
C VAL A 55 0.56 -7.49 -2.23
N LYS A 56 1.47 -8.23 -1.60
CA LYS A 56 1.14 -9.17 -0.51
C LYS A 56 0.45 -8.48 0.67
N LEU A 57 0.94 -7.32 1.08
CA LEU A 57 0.31 -6.55 2.15
C LEU A 57 -1.07 -6.03 1.74
N MET A 58 -1.26 -5.60 0.49
CA MET A 58 -2.56 -5.17 -0.02
C MET A 58 -3.57 -6.33 -0.07
N LEU A 59 -3.17 -7.50 -0.56
CA LEU A 59 -4.01 -8.70 -0.57
C LEU A 59 -4.46 -9.06 0.85
N ARG A 60 -3.53 -9.07 1.81
CA ARG A 60 -3.83 -9.44 3.19
C ARG A 60 -4.72 -8.43 3.91
N TYR A 61 -4.42 -7.14 3.81
CA TYR A 61 -5.08 -6.13 4.66
C TYR A 61 -6.32 -5.50 4.03
N GLN A 62 -6.41 -5.45 2.71
CA GLN A 62 -7.54 -4.84 2.02
C GLN A 62 -8.54 -5.87 1.49
N VAL A 63 -8.06 -7.05 1.08
CA VAL A 63 -8.91 -8.12 0.54
C VAL A 63 -9.15 -9.23 1.57
N GLY A 64 -8.15 -9.55 2.39
CA GLY A 64 -8.22 -10.62 3.38
C GLY A 64 -7.83 -12.00 2.83
N THR A 65 -7.00 -12.03 1.79
CA THR A 65 -6.52 -13.28 1.17
C THR A 65 -5.01 -13.24 0.96
N ASP A 66 -4.45 -14.41 0.70
CA ASP A 66 -3.12 -14.57 0.12
C ASP A 66 -3.28 -15.20 -1.28
N LEU A 67 -2.30 -15.01 -2.16
CA LEU A 67 -2.23 -15.64 -3.49
C LEU A 67 -0.93 -16.43 -3.62
N PRO A 68 -0.88 -17.49 -4.46
CA PRO A 68 0.36 -18.12 -4.87
C PRO A 68 1.34 -17.11 -5.49
N GLN A 69 2.65 -17.38 -5.35
CA GLN A 69 3.67 -16.45 -5.84
C GLN A 69 3.56 -16.18 -7.36
N ASN A 70 3.23 -17.21 -8.16
CA ASN A 70 3.09 -17.05 -9.61
C ASN A 70 2.00 -16.03 -9.98
N ASP A 71 0.87 -16.02 -9.26
CA ASP A 71 -0.22 -15.08 -9.53
C ASP A 71 0.19 -13.64 -9.18
N ILE A 72 1.03 -13.47 -8.15
CA ILE A 72 1.60 -12.18 -7.78
C ILE A 72 2.59 -11.71 -8.86
N ASP A 73 3.45 -12.62 -9.34
CA ASP A 73 4.46 -12.36 -10.37
C ASP A 73 3.81 -11.96 -11.71
N ASP A 74 2.71 -12.61 -12.07
CA ASP A 74 1.90 -12.27 -13.24
C ASP A 74 1.27 -10.89 -13.10
N THR A 75 0.74 -10.58 -11.91
CA THR A 75 0.14 -9.28 -11.61
C THR A 75 1.16 -8.14 -11.75
N ILE A 76 2.35 -8.27 -11.16
CA ILE A 76 3.42 -7.24 -11.23
C ILE A 76 4.05 -7.11 -12.61
N SER A 77 3.92 -8.14 -13.46
CA SER A 77 4.43 -8.15 -14.82
C SER A 77 3.54 -7.40 -15.81
N SER A 78 2.32 -7.02 -15.41
CA SER A 78 1.36 -6.29 -16.24
C SER A 78 1.96 -5.01 -16.84
N PRO A 79 1.86 -4.78 -18.17
CA PRO A 79 2.37 -3.59 -18.83
C PRO A 79 1.79 -2.28 -18.28
N SER A 80 0.56 -2.32 -17.77
CA SER A 80 -0.13 -1.14 -17.22
C SER A 80 0.55 -0.52 -16.00
N TRP A 81 1.44 -1.27 -15.33
CA TRP A 81 2.16 -0.84 -14.13
C TRP A 81 3.57 -0.34 -14.45
N LYS A 82 4.04 -0.57 -15.68
CA LYS A 82 5.39 -0.25 -16.18
C LYS A 82 5.44 0.92 -17.17
N ALA A 83 4.29 1.43 -17.59
CA ALA A 83 4.12 2.52 -18.56
C ALA A 83 3.50 3.77 -17.92
#